data_AF-A0A9W4GSS4-F1
#
_entry.id   AF-A0A9W4GSS4-F1
#
_cell.length_a   1.000
_cell.length_b   1.000
_cell.length_c   1.000
_cell.angle_alpha   90.00
_cell.angle_beta   90.00
_cell.angle_gamma   90.00
#
_symmetry.space_group_name_H-M   'P 1'
#
loop_
_entity.id
_entity.type
_entity.pdbx_description
1 polymer ?
#
loop_
_entity_poly.entity_id
_entity_poly.type
_entity_poly.pdbx_seq_one_letter_code
_entity_poly.pdbx_strand_id
1 'polypeptide(L)'
;MNGGPAAGGRRAAVRPRSAVAALVAAAACGLATGRFVLPPPPGTAHPAARSAPATKGASALATAGASAPTPAPSGSAPPEAATGPVTTADLLDPAAFGAVGITAQIYARDRFGDGAYANSACTGEKTLTETLGGPGAHFRGLVTSTRTDPDDPTMAVDRADQVAREVAAEALRPALAQNFTERLLLEEVPCQNEPPGHWVYGRTTTLELAPDVSASWMGTYQGSLNTSGTAPEGKEPCGGIAVLRSGNHYGVLEVDACLGTAAMSHIVRTALSQL
;
A
#
# COMPACT_ATOMS: atom_id res chain seq x y z
N MET A 1 31.01 66.13 -7.36
CA MET A 1 31.66 65.43 -8.50
C MET A 1 30.99 64.06 -8.60
N ASN A 2 29.92 63.98 -9.41
CA ASN A 2 29.81 63.24 -10.68
C ASN A 2 29.57 61.72 -10.45
N GLY A 3 28.48 61.05 -10.83
CA GLY A 3 27.25 61.37 -11.59
C GLY A 3 26.31 60.14 -11.58
N GLY A 4 25.01 60.30 -11.84
CA GLY A 4 24.07 59.20 -12.16
C GLY A 4 23.93 58.99 -13.69
N PRO A 5 22.88 58.34 -14.25
CA PRO A 5 21.93 57.34 -13.71
C PRO A 5 21.63 56.12 -14.67
N ALA A 6 20.78 55.19 -14.20
CA ALA A 6 19.78 54.32 -14.88
C ALA A 6 20.12 53.29 -16.01
N ALA A 7 19.75 52.02 -15.77
CA ALA A 7 19.09 51.08 -16.70
C ALA A 7 18.52 49.93 -15.84
N GLY A 8 17.23 49.58 -15.82
CA GLY A 8 16.37 49.22 -16.94
C GLY A 8 16.07 47.71 -16.84
N GLY A 9 14.91 47.35 -16.29
CA GLY A 9 14.53 45.95 -16.07
C GLY A 9 14.34 45.15 -17.37
N ARG A 10 14.58 43.83 -17.29
CA ARG A 10 14.02 42.85 -18.23
C ARG A 10 13.69 41.54 -17.50
N ARG A 11 12.39 41.30 -17.34
CA ARG A 11 11.81 39.96 -17.24
C ARG A 11 12.19 39.19 -18.50
N ALA A 12 12.82 38.03 -18.36
CA ALA A 12 12.99 37.11 -19.47
C ALA A 12 11.64 36.45 -19.78
N ALA A 13 10.89 37.06 -20.70
CA ALA A 13 9.76 36.41 -21.37
C ALA A 13 10.30 35.28 -22.25
N VAL A 14 10.12 34.04 -21.83
CA VAL A 14 10.36 32.88 -22.69
C VAL A 14 9.26 32.86 -23.76
N ARG A 15 9.68 33.03 -25.01
CA ARG A 15 8.81 33.07 -26.19
C ARG A 15 8.13 31.71 -26.42
N PRO A 16 6.83 31.67 -26.80
CA PRO A 16 6.08 30.44 -27.04
C PRO A 16 6.37 29.76 -28.40
N ARG A 17 7.56 29.96 -28.98
CA ARG A 17 7.88 29.51 -30.35
C ARG A 17 8.86 28.34 -30.46
N SER A 18 9.22 27.69 -29.35
CA SER A 18 10.07 26.48 -29.36
C SER A 18 9.34 25.17 -29.07
N ALA A 19 8.02 25.19 -28.81
CA ALA A 19 7.23 23.98 -28.54
C ALA A 19 6.70 23.27 -29.80
N VAL A 20 6.75 23.92 -30.98
CA VAL A 20 6.15 23.37 -32.22
C VAL A 20 7.15 22.51 -33.01
N ALA A 21 8.46 22.67 -32.81
CA ALA A 21 9.46 21.89 -33.54
C ALA A 21 9.66 20.47 -32.99
N ALA A 22 9.39 20.23 -31.71
CA ALA A 22 9.50 18.89 -31.10
C ALA A 22 8.28 17.99 -31.39
N LEU A 23 7.11 18.59 -31.67
CA LEU A 23 5.87 17.86 -31.96
C LEU A 23 5.77 17.35 -33.41
N VAL A 24 6.51 17.92 -34.36
CA VAL A 24 6.49 17.49 -35.77
C VAL A 24 7.47 16.33 -36.02
N ALA A 25 8.53 16.18 -35.22
CA ALA A 25 9.48 15.07 -35.35
C ALA A 25 8.94 13.74 -34.80
N ALA A 26 8.04 13.76 -33.80
CA ALA A 26 7.45 12.54 -33.24
C ALA A 26 6.30 11.96 -34.10
N ALA A 27 5.65 12.79 -34.93
CA ALA A 27 4.57 12.34 -35.81
C ALA A 27 5.06 11.65 -37.11
N ALA A 28 6.33 11.82 -37.48
CA ALA A 28 6.90 11.25 -38.70
C ALA A 28 7.51 9.83 -38.51
N CYS A 29 7.75 9.38 -37.28
CA CYS A 29 8.26 8.02 -37.00
C CYS A 29 7.19 7.00 -36.58
N GLY A 30 5.93 7.42 -36.37
CA GLY A 30 4.84 6.55 -35.93
C GLY A 30 3.94 6.00 -37.05
N LEU A 31 4.17 6.39 -38.31
CA LEU A 31 3.36 5.99 -39.47
C LEU A 31 4.00 4.90 -40.33
N ALA A 32 4.80 4.02 -39.72
CA ALA A 32 5.31 2.81 -40.35
C ALA A 32 4.97 1.58 -39.51
N THR A 33 3.80 0.99 -39.79
CA THR A 33 3.54 -0.46 -39.82
C THR A 33 3.93 -1.30 -38.57
N GLY A 34 3.03 -1.88 -37.78
CA GLY A 34 1.60 -2.10 -37.95
C GLY A 34 0.98 -2.93 -36.81
N ARG A 35 -0.36 -3.01 -36.88
CA ARG A 35 -1.30 -3.92 -36.18
C ARG A 35 -1.62 -3.64 -34.72
N PHE A 36 -2.51 -2.66 -34.52
CA PHE A 36 -3.53 -2.75 -33.47
C PHE A 36 -4.71 -3.60 -33.99
N VAL A 37 -4.99 -4.72 -33.32
CA VAL A 37 -6.25 -5.46 -33.44
C VAL A 37 -7.06 -5.15 -32.19
N LEU A 38 -8.21 -4.51 -32.37
CA LEU A 38 -9.20 -4.31 -31.32
C LEU A 38 -9.95 -5.63 -31.03
N PRO A 39 -10.24 -5.97 -29.76
CA PRO A 39 -11.12 -7.09 -29.44
C PRO A 39 -12.60 -6.75 -29.74
N PRO A 40 -13.42 -7.69 -30.22
CA PRO A 40 -14.83 -7.43 -30.50
C PRO A 40 -15.67 -7.39 -29.21
N PRO A 41 -16.77 -6.59 -29.20
CA PRO A 41 -17.68 -6.47 -28.05
C PRO A 41 -18.62 -7.69 -27.90
N PRO A 42 -19.20 -7.90 -26.69
CA PRO A 42 -19.96 -9.12 -26.38
C PRO A 42 -21.45 -9.05 -26.75
N GLY A 43 -22.00 -10.20 -27.17
CA GLY A 43 -23.44 -10.47 -27.40
C GLY A 43 -23.86 -10.26 -28.86
N THR A 44 -24.60 -11.11 -29.57
CA THR A 44 -25.56 -12.18 -29.26
C THR A 44 -25.75 -13.05 -30.50
N ALA A 45 -25.86 -14.38 -30.36
CA ALA A 45 -26.70 -15.33 -31.13
C ALA A 45 -26.04 -16.72 -31.28
N HIS A 46 -26.66 -17.74 -30.66
CA HIS A 46 -26.60 -19.16 -31.04
C HIS A 46 -27.40 -19.41 -32.36
N PRO A 47 -27.38 -20.58 -33.06
CA PRO A 47 -27.09 -21.95 -32.57
C PRO A 47 -26.37 -22.94 -33.53
N ALA A 48 -26.21 -24.18 -33.03
CA ALA A 48 -26.01 -25.48 -33.71
C ALA A 48 -24.56 -25.81 -34.14
N ALA A 49 -24.01 -27.03 -34.03
CA ALA A 49 -24.52 -28.36 -33.70
C ALA A 49 -23.38 -29.30 -33.21
N ARG A 50 -23.76 -30.30 -32.41
CA ARG A 50 -23.21 -31.67 -32.24
C ARG A 50 -21.72 -31.93 -32.58
N SER A 51 -21.00 -32.52 -31.61
CA SER A 51 -20.67 -33.96 -31.62
C SER A 51 -20.02 -34.39 -30.30
N ALA A 52 -20.56 -35.46 -29.70
CA ALA A 52 -19.87 -36.28 -28.70
C ALA A 52 -18.93 -37.27 -29.41
N PRO A 53 -17.96 -37.91 -28.71
CA PRO A 53 -18.32 -39.12 -28.00
C PRO A 53 -17.71 -39.24 -26.58
N ALA A 54 -18.34 -40.12 -25.83
CA ALA A 54 -18.03 -40.53 -24.47
C ALA A 54 -16.85 -41.51 -24.40
N THR A 55 -16.14 -41.51 -23.26
CA THR A 55 -15.62 -42.77 -22.70
C THR A 55 -15.68 -42.73 -21.16
N LYS A 56 -16.24 -43.79 -20.59
CA LYS A 56 -16.44 -44.08 -19.16
C LYS A 56 -15.23 -44.79 -18.55
N GLY A 57 -15.10 -44.68 -17.22
CA GLY A 57 -14.49 -45.67 -16.32
C GLY A 57 -13.01 -45.43 -16.02
N ALA A 58 -12.49 -45.59 -14.80
CA ALA A 58 -12.94 -46.41 -13.67
C ALA A 58 -12.32 -45.95 -12.34
N SER A 59 -12.74 -46.63 -11.27
CA SER A 59 -12.61 -46.36 -9.84
C SER A 59 -11.22 -46.50 -9.18
N ALA A 60 -11.21 -46.03 -7.92
CA ALA A 60 -10.45 -46.48 -6.73
C ALA A 60 -9.22 -45.62 -6.37
N LEU A 61 -8.83 -45.39 -5.10
CA LEU A 61 -9.14 -46.04 -3.82
C LEU A 61 -8.76 -45.06 -2.68
N ALA A 62 -9.46 -45.12 -1.54
CA ALA A 62 -9.23 -44.32 -0.35
C ALA A 62 -7.92 -44.71 0.40
N THR A 63 -7.24 -43.72 1.01
CA THR A 63 -6.37 -43.97 2.18
C THR A 63 -6.50 -42.82 3.19
N ALA A 64 -6.65 -43.20 4.45
CA ALA A 64 -6.89 -42.35 5.60
C ALA A 64 -5.59 -41.82 6.24
N GLY A 65 -5.71 -40.73 7.01
CA GLY A 65 -4.89 -40.51 8.21
C GLY A 65 -3.89 -39.37 8.15
N ALA A 66 -4.38 -38.13 8.29
CA ALA A 66 -3.61 -37.07 8.95
C ALA A 66 -4.59 -36.18 9.71
N SER A 67 -4.64 -36.36 11.03
CA SER A 67 -5.44 -35.56 11.96
C SER A 67 -5.07 -34.09 11.80
N ALA A 68 -6.04 -33.28 11.35
CA ALA A 68 -5.94 -31.83 11.41
C ALA A 68 -5.85 -31.41 12.89
N PRO A 69 -4.94 -30.50 13.26
CA PRO A 69 -4.92 -29.98 14.62
C PRO A 69 -6.20 -29.20 14.85
N THR A 70 -6.94 -29.59 15.88
CA THR A 70 -8.11 -28.87 16.39
C THR A 70 -7.69 -27.45 16.74
N PRO A 71 -8.34 -26.39 16.22
CA PRO A 71 -8.10 -25.03 16.70
C PRO A 71 -8.48 -24.98 18.18
N ALA A 72 -7.54 -24.58 19.03
CA ALA A 72 -7.85 -24.23 20.40
C ALA A 72 -8.87 -23.08 20.41
N PRO A 73 -9.85 -23.07 21.32
CA PRO A 73 -10.76 -21.96 21.45
C PRO A 73 -10.01 -20.80 22.11
N SER A 74 -9.38 -19.94 21.31
CA SER A 74 -9.05 -18.59 21.77
C SER A 74 -10.35 -17.83 21.89
N GLY A 75 -10.93 -17.88 23.10
CA GLY A 75 -12.11 -17.12 23.47
C GLY A 75 -11.80 -15.63 23.51
N SER A 76 -11.82 -15.01 22.35
CA SER A 76 -12.04 -13.58 22.18
C SER A 76 -13.21 -13.45 21.23
N ALA A 77 -14.23 -12.68 21.62
CA ALA A 77 -15.27 -12.30 20.66
C ALA A 77 -14.59 -11.67 19.44
N PRO A 78 -15.11 -11.89 18.22
CA PRO A 78 -14.57 -11.22 17.03
C PRO A 78 -14.57 -9.70 17.26
N PRO A 79 -13.55 -8.99 16.77
CA PRO A 79 -13.50 -7.54 16.93
C PRO A 79 -14.75 -6.91 16.33
N GLU A 80 -15.32 -5.94 17.05
CA GLU A 80 -16.46 -5.17 16.58
C GLU A 80 -15.99 -4.12 15.57
N ALA A 81 -16.79 -3.89 14.54
CA ALA A 81 -16.49 -2.86 13.55
C ALA A 81 -16.46 -1.48 14.21
N ALA A 82 -15.38 -0.72 13.98
CA ALA A 82 -15.21 0.55 14.68
C ALA A 82 -16.25 1.61 14.29
N THR A 83 -16.68 2.36 15.31
CA THR A 83 -17.64 3.46 15.20
C THR A 83 -17.14 4.66 15.99
N GLY A 84 -17.34 5.86 15.45
CA GLY A 84 -16.90 7.11 16.09
C GLY A 84 -15.55 7.60 15.57
N PRO A 85 -14.97 8.61 16.23
CA PRO A 85 -13.70 9.19 15.80
C PRO A 85 -12.52 8.28 16.07
N VAL A 86 -11.60 8.22 15.12
CA VAL A 86 -10.26 7.65 15.33
C VAL A 86 -9.55 8.44 16.44
N THR A 87 -8.82 7.73 17.29
CA THR A 87 -7.97 8.27 18.34
C THR A 87 -6.60 7.59 18.31
N THR A 88 -5.66 8.07 19.12
CA THR A 88 -4.35 7.41 19.25
C THR A 88 -4.42 6.04 19.94
N ALA A 89 -5.54 5.69 20.60
CA ALA A 89 -5.74 4.37 21.17
C ALA A 89 -6.05 3.31 20.09
N ASP A 90 -6.54 3.74 18.94
CA ASP A 90 -6.89 2.88 17.80
C ASP A 90 -5.70 2.60 16.87
N LEU A 91 -4.53 3.18 17.19
CA LEU A 91 -3.29 2.96 16.45
C LEU A 91 -2.41 1.89 17.13
N LEU A 92 -1.61 1.21 16.32
CA LEU A 92 -0.68 0.15 16.69
C LEU A 92 0.21 0.56 17.87
N ASP A 93 0.10 -0.20 18.95
CA ASP A 93 0.93 0.00 20.13
C ASP A 93 2.38 -0.52 19.92
N PRO A 94 3.42 0.19 20.39
CA PRO A 94 4.81 -0.27 20.35
C PRO A 94 5.03 -1.70 20.89
N ALA A 95 4.24 -2.14 21.87
CA ALA A 95 4.34 -3.48 22.45
C ALA A 95 4.06 -4.60 21.44
N ALA A 96 3.35 -4.32 20.35
CA ALA A 96 3.09 -5.29 19.28
C ALA A 96 4.39 -5.85 18.67
N PHE A 97 5.46 -5.04 18.65
CA PHE A 97 6.76 -5.45 18.11
C PHE A 97 7.55 -6.36 19.04
N GLY A 98 7.34 -6.23 20.37
CA GLY A 98 7.89 -7.17 21.34
C GLY A 98 7.36 -8.58 21.15
N ALA A 99 6.09 -8.71 20.77
CA ALA A 99 5.44 -10.02 20.50
C ALA A 99 6.02 -10.74 19.27
N VAL A 100 6.69 -10.01 18.36
CA VAL A 100 7.36 -10.57 17.18
C VAL A 100 8.89 -10.57 17.28
N GLY A 101 9.41 -10.39 18.50
CA GLY A 101 10.84 -10.58 18.80
C GLY A 101 11.71 -9.35 18.63
N ILE A 102 11.15 -8.16 18.40
CA ILE A 102 11.94 -6.92 18.49
C ILE A 102 12.19 -6.59 19.96
N THR A 103 13.46 -6.62 20.36
CA THR A 103 13.89 -6.34 21.74
C THR A 103 14.33 -4.90 21.95
N ALA A 104 14.56 -4.15 20.87
CA ALA A 104 14.87 -2.74 20.95
C ALA A 104 13.66 -1.96 21.48
N GLN A 105 13.91 -0.93 22.29
CA GLN A 105 12.84 -0.04 22.73
C GLN A 105 12.26 0.70 21.52
N ILE A 106 10.94 0.62 21.36
CA ILE A 106 10.21 1.37 20.34
C ILE A 106 9.42 2.47 21.06
N TYR A 107 9.49 3.67 20.49
CA TYR A 107 8.76 4.84 20.95
C TYR A 107 7.66 5.18 19.96
N ALA A 108 6.46 5.49 20.47
CA ALA A 108 5.40 6.09 19.68
C ALA A 108 5.59 7.60 19.56
N ARG A 109 5.31 8.13 18.38
CA ARG A 109 5.26 9.55 18.05
C ARG A 109 3.97 9.84 17.29
N ASP A 110 3.02 10.42 17.99
CA ASP A 110 1.68 10.67 17.47
C ASP A 110 1.55 12.10 16.95
N ARG A 111 0.84 12.27 15.83
CA ARG A 111 0.46 13.57 15.28
C ARG A 111 -0.94 13.52 14.67
N PHE A 112 -1.53 14.70 14.50
CA PHE A 112 -2.86 14.88 13.94
C PHE A 112 -2.80 15.92 12.80
N GLY A 113 -3.48 15.66 11.68
CA GLY A 113 -3.67 16.63 10.59
C GLY A 113 -2.86 16.39 9.30
N ASP A 114 -2.63 17.47 8.53
CA ASP A 114 -2.23 17.46 7.11
C ASP A 114 -0.70 17.36 6.84
N GLY A 115 0.00 16.53 7.59
CA GLY A 115 1.42 16.22 7.33
C GLY A 115 1.64 15.47 6.01
N ALA A 116 2.90 15.25 5.62
CA ALA A 116 3.24 14.39 4.49
C ALA A 116 3.22 12.90 4.90
N TYR A 117 2.67 12.08 4.02
CA TYR A 117 2.83 10.63 3.97
C TYR A 117 3.48 10.29 2.63
N ALA A 118 4.79 10.03 2.67
CA ALA A 118 5.41 9.34 1.55
C ALA A 118 4.98 7.88 1.63
N ASN A 119 4.33 7.35 0.60
CA ASN A 119 4.49 5.93 0.33
C ASN A 119 5.88 5.82 -0.29
N SER A 120 6.84 5.39 0.52
CA SER A 120 8.27 5.63 0.36
C SER A 120 8.86 5.13 -0.96
N ALA A 121 8.10 4.33 -1.69
CA ALA A 121 8.61 3.42 -2.67
C ALA A 121 8.00 3.65 -4.08
N CYS A 122 6.67 3.83 -4.20
CA CYS A 122 5.98 3.74 -5.50
C CYS A 122 5.22 4.98 -5.96
N THR A 123 4.34 5.51 -5.11
CA THR A 123 3.41 6.57 -5.53
C THR A 123 3.94 7.97 -5.25
N GLY A 124 5.19 8.07 -4.79
CA GLY A 124 5.83 9.31 -4.37
C GLY A 124 5.31 9.84 -3.03
N GLU A 125 5.77 11.04 -2.69
CA GLU A 125 5.33 11.76 -1.50
C GLU A 125 3.97 12.42 -1.74
N LYS A 126 3.03 12.17 -0.83
CA LYS A 126 1.70 12.76 -0.81
C LYS A 126 1.46 13.40 0.55
N THR A 127 0.51 14.32 0.63
CA THR A 127 -0.04 14.75 1.93
C THR A 127 -0.92 13.65 2.53
N LEU A 128 -1.16 13.71 3.83
CA LEU A 128 -2.08 12.82 4.55
C LEU A 128 -3.51 12.96 4.02
N THR A 129 -3.94 14.18 3.71
CA THR A 129 -5.24 14.41 3.06
C THR A 129 -5.28 13.82 1.65
N GLU A 130 -4.21 13.88 0.87
CA GLU A 130 -4.15 13.19 -0.44
C GLU A 130 -4.15 11.67 -0.30
N THR A 131 -3.50 11.14 0.74
CA THR A 131 -3.40 9.70 0.99
C THR A 131 -4.72 9.14 1.50
N LEU A 132 -5.31 9.73 2.53
CA LEU A 132 -6.51 9.21 3.18
C LEU A 132 -7.81 9.83 2.64
N GLY A 133 -7.80 11.07 2.16
CA GLY A 133 -8.98 11.72 1.59
C GLY A 133 -9.79 12.57 2.58
N GLY A 134 -9.20 12.97 3.71
CA GLY A 134 -9.83 13.90 4.66
C GLY A 134 -8.88 14.44 5.74
N PRO A 135 -9.23 15.59 6.37
CA PRO A 135 -8.37 16.34 7.29
C PRO A 135 -8.30 15.78 8.74
N GLY A 136 -8.87 14.60 9.00
CA GLY A 136 -8.98 13.99 10.34
C GLY A 136 -8.01 12.84 10.59
N ALA A 137 -6.88 12.79 9.87
CA ALA A 137 -5.94 11.69 9.97
C ALA A 137 -5.14 11.72 11.28
N HIS A 138 -5.10 10.58 11.95
CA HIS A 138 -4.17 10.29 13.03
C HIS A 138 -2.98 9.54 12.47
N PHE A 139 -1.78 9.97 12.85
CA PHE A 139 -0.54 9.32 12.43
C PHE A 139 0.25 8.92 13.66
N ARG A 140 0.85 7.73 13.60
CA ARG A 140 1.81 7.23 14.58
C ARG A 140 3.08 6.77 13.88
N GLY A 141 4.20 7.37 14.23
CA GLY A 141 5.53 6.83 13.95
C GLY A 141 5.98 5.92 15.08
N LEU A 142 6.55 4.76 14.73
CA LEU A 142 7.11 3.78 15.66
C LEU A 142 8.61 3.73 15.43
N VAL A 143 9.39 4.27 16.35
CA VAL A 143 10.81 4.58 16.12
C VAL A 143 11.73 4.05 17.21
N THR A 144 12.98 3.76 16.86
CA THR A 144 14.01 3.29 17.82
C THR A 144 14.76 4.41 18.52
N SER A 145 14.52 5.66 18.11
CA SER A 145 15.21 6.86 18.60
C SER A 145 14.21 7.89 19.10
N THR A 146 14.56 8.63 20.15
CA THR A 146 13.75 9.76 20.61
C THR A 146 14.06 11.06 19.86
N ARG A 147 15.01 11.05 18.92
CA ARG A 147 15.36 12.21 18.11
C ARG A 147 14.21 12.58 17.17
N THR A 148 14.04 13.87 16.95
CA THR A 148 13.01 14.43 16.06
C THR A 148 13.65 15.19 14.90
N ASP A 149 12.91 15.36 13.83
CA ASP A 149 13.38 16.12 12.69
C ASP A 149 13.77 17.54 13.11
N PRO A 150 14.99 18.01 12.76
CA PRO A 150 15.42 19.34 13.15
C PRO A 150 14.57 20.44 12.48
N ASP A 151 14.00 20.17 11.31
CA ASP A 151 13.12 21.08 10.57
C ASP A 151 11.65 20.89 10.98
N ASP A 152 11.25 19.69 11.43
CA ASP A 152 9.95 19.42 12.05
C ASP A 152 10.06 18.58 13.35
N PRO A 153 10.06 19.22 14.53
CA PRO A 153 10.20 18.50 15.80
C PRO A 153 9.01 17.59 16.14
N THR A 154 7.95 17.57 15.31
CA THR A 154 6.84 16.62 15.43
C THR A 154 7.08 15.32 14.66
N MET A 155 8.10 15.27 13.81
CA MET A 155 8.48 14.07 13.04
C MET A 155 9.61 13.31 13.73
N ALA A 156 9.56 11.98 13.68
CA ALA A 156 10.72 11.16 14.03
C ALA A 156 11.69 11.17 12.83
N VAL A 157 12.93 11.61 13.07
CA VAL A 157 13.93 11.81 12.01
C VAL A 157 14.36 10.50 11.39
N ASP A 158 14.62 10.58 10.10
CA ASP A 158 15.25 9.59 9.23
C ASP A 158 14.44 8.30 9.03
N ARG A 159 14.18 7.93 7.76
CA ARG A 159 13.50 6.65 7.42
C ARG A 159 14.23 5.45 8.03
N ALA A 160 15.55 5.58 8.26
CA ALA A 160 16.37 4.56 8.87
C ALA A 160 16.06 4.28 10.36
N ASP A 161 15.48 5.23 11.09
CA ASP A 161 15.13 5.09 12.51
C ASP A 161 13.65 4.67 12.72
N GLN A 162 12.87 4.56 11.63
CA GLN A 162 11.47 4.12 11.66
C GLN A 162 11.38 2.59 11.55
N VAL A 163 10.67 1.99 12.50
CA VAL A 163 10.29 0.56 12.47
C VAL A 163 9.01 0.37 11.69
N ALA A 164 8.07 1.29 11.90
CA ALA A 164 6.80 1.34 11.20
C ALA A 164 6.18 2.75 11.30
N ARG A 165 5.22 2.99 10.44
CA ARG A 165 4.34 4.15 10.47
C ARG A 165 2.92 3.72 10.19
N GLU A 166 1.99 4.29 10.92
CA GLU A 166 0.58 4.08 10.70
C GLU A 166 -0.11 5.41 10.51
N VAL A 167 -1.09 5.41 9.62
CA VAL A 167 -2.03 6.49 9.49
C VAL A 167 -3.44 5.92 9.42
N ALA A 168 -4.36 6.46 10.21
CA ALA A 168 -5.77 6.09 10.18
C ALA A 168 -6.67 7.32 10.19
N ALA A 169 -7.84 7.19 9.59
CA ALA A 169 -8.87 8.22 9.58
C ALA A 169 -10.26 7.61 9.70
N GLU A 170 -11.21 8.44 10.12
CA GLU A 170 -12.63 8.11 10.14
C GLU A 170 -13.28 8.57 8.82
N ALA A 171 -14.14 7.72 8.26
CA ALA A 171 -15.10 8.11 7.24
C ALA A 171 -16.50 8.28 7.84
N LEU A 172 -17.32 9.14 7.22
CA LEU A 172 -18.70 9.40 7.67
C LEU A 172 -19.61 8.14 7.74
N ARG A 173 -19.23 7.05 7.07
CA ARG A 173 -20.00 5.79 6.99
C ARG A 173 -19.12 4.64 6.50
N PRO A 174 -19.48 3.37 6.76
CA PRO A 174 -18.63 2.22 6.41
C PRO A 174 -18.41 2.08 4.91
N ALA A 175 -19.43 2.38 4.10
CA ALA A 175 -19.32 2.33 2.64
C ALA A 175 -18.30 3.35 2.08
N LEU A 176 -18.08 4.47 2.78
CA LEU A 176 -17.07 5.45 2.38
C LEU A 176 -15.67 5.02 2.83
N ALA A 177 -15.53 4.45 4.03
CA ALA A 177 -14.28 3.82 4.48
C ALA A 177 -13.85 2.70 3.52
N GLN A 178 -14.80 1.87 3.07
CA GLN A 178 -14.57 0.87 2.04
C GLN A 178 -14.05 1.48 0.74
N ASN A 179 -14.69 2.54 0.24
CA ASN A 179 -14.24 3.20 -0.99
C ASN A 179 -12.81 3.76 -0.88
N PHE A 180 -12.47 4.37 0.26
CA PHE A 180 -11.10 4.84 0.49
C PHE A 180 -10.09 3.69 0.60
N THR A 181 -10.46 2.60 1.28
CA THR A 181 -9.64 1.37 1.38
C THR A 181 -9.39 0.76 -0.01
N GLU A 182 -10.42 0.67 -0.85
CA GLU A 182 -10.31 0.15 -2.22
C GLU A 182 -9.44 1.07 -3.10
N ARG A 183 -9.60 2.40 -2.98
CA ARG A 183 -8.73 3.37 -3.67
C ARG A 183 -7.28 3.18 -3.25
N LEU A 184 -7.00 3.17 -1.94
CA LEU A 184 -5.66 2.97 -1.39
C LEU A 184 -5.04 1.69 -1.92
N LEU A 185 -5.78 0.57 -1.89
CA LEU A 185 -5.25 -0.70 -2.39
C LEU A 185 -4.95 -0.65 -3.90
N LEU A 186 -5.82 -0.02 -4.70
CA LEU A 186 -5.60 0.13 -6.15
C LEU A 186 -4.39 1.01 -6.48
N GLU A 187 -4.05 1.96 -5.61
CA GLU A 187 -2.83 2.77 -5.76
C GLU A 187 -1.54 1.94 -5.58
N GLU A 188 -1.60 0.85 -4.80
CA GLU A 188 -0.43 -0.01 -4.53
C GLU A 188 -0.23 -1.15 -5.54
N VAL A 189 -1.29 -1.54 -6.25
CA VAL A 189 -1.22 -2.66 -7.23
C VAL A 189 -0.16 -2.47 -8.31
N PRO A 190 0.04 -1.28 -8.91
CA PRO A 190 1.09 -1.06 -9.92
C PRO A 190 2.49 -1.44 -9.41
N CYS A 191 2.73 -1.27 -8.11
CA CYS A 191 4.02 -1.47 -7.47
C CYS A 191 4.39 -2.95 -7.27
N GLN A 192 3.50 -3.88 -7.65
CA GLN A 192 3.81 -5.31 -7.75
C GLN A 192 4.57 -5.64 -9.04
N ASN A 193 4.66 -4.68 -9.97
CA ASN A 193 5.38 -4.80 -11.23
C ASN A 193 6.30 -3.59 -11.42
N GLU A 194 7.56 -3.74 -11.04
CA GLU A 194 8.56 -2.68 -11.05
C GLU A 194 9.76 -3.13 -11.89
N PRO A 195 10.50 -2.23 -12.58
CA PRO A 195 11.65 -2.63 -13.39
C PRO A 195 12.65 -3.49 -12.60
N PRO A 196 13.30 -4.49 -13.22
CA PRO A 196 14.33 -5.29 -12.53
C PRO A 196 15.38 -4.40 -11.85
N GLY A 197 15.75 -4.75 -10.62
CA GLY A 197 16.65 -3.95 -9.79
C GLY A 197 15.96 -2.86 -8.96
N HIS A 198 14.69 -2.55 -9.20
CA HIS A 198 13.87 -1.70 -8.32
C HIS A 198 13.23 -2.55 -7.22
N TRP A 199 13.01 -1.93 -6.05
CA TRP A 199 12.20 -2.54 -5.01
C TRP A 199 10.79 -2.87 -5.59
N VAL A 200 10.11 -3.87 -5.04
CA VAL A 200 8.80 -4.30 -5.54
C VAL A 200 7.91 -4.83 -4.41
N TYR A 201 6.60 -4.65 -4.52
CA TYR A 201 5.64 -5.29 -3.62
C TYR A 201 5.35 -6.73 -4.03
N GLY A 202 5.16 -7.58 -3.03
CA GLY A 202 4.66 -8.94 -3.19
C GLY A 202 3.18 -8.98 -3.52
N ARG A 203 2.69 -10.20 -3.72
CA ARG A 203 1.26 -10.47 -3.85
C ARG A 203 0.51 -9.96 -2.62
N THR A 204 -0.65 -9.36 -2.85
CA THR A 204 -1.58 -8.96 -1.78
C THR A 204 -2.07 -10.18 -1.01
N THR A 205 -1.97 -10.10 0.32
CA THR A 205 -2.54 -11.05 1.27
C THR A 205 -3.67 -10.37 2.03
N THR A 206 -4.88 -10.92 1.93
CA THR A 206 -6.05 -10.39 2.63
C THR A 206 -6.30 -11.14 3.93
N LEU A 207 -6.59 -10.39 4.99
CA LEU A 207 -6.92 -10.86 6.32
C LEU A 207 -8.30 -10.32 6.67
N GLU A 208 -9.20 -11.19 7.11
CA GLU A 208 -10.53 -10.80 7.62
C GLU A 208 -10.67 -11.33 9.04
N LEU A 209 -11.02 -10.46 9.99
CA LEU A 209 -11.23 -10.83 11.39
C LEU A 209 -12.72 -10.91 11.73
N ALA A 210 -13.53 -10.08 11.09
CA ALA A 210 -14.98 -10.00 11.22
C ALA A 210 -15.56 -9.33 9.97
N PRO A 211 -16.90 -9.34 9.77
CA PRO A 211 -17.53 -8.47 8.78
C PRO A 211 -17.09 -7.01 8.98
N ASP A 212 -16.74 -6.34 7.88
CA ASP A 212 -16.23 -4.96 7.87
C ASP A 212 -14.93 -4.70 8.65
N VAL A 213 -14.24 -5.76 9.11
CA VAL A 213 -12.92 -5.70 9.75
C VAL A 213 -11.92 -6.52 8.95
N SER A 214 -11.18 -5.85 8.08
CA SER A 214 -10.31 -6.46 7.08
C SER A 214 -9.03 -5.67 6.83
N ALA A 215 -7.94 -6.36 6.49
CA ALA A 215 -6.71 -5.76 6.01
C ALA A 215 -6.23 -6.44 4.72
N SER A 216 -5.60 -5.68 3.84
CA SER A 216 -4.88 -6.21 2.68
C SER A 216 -3.45 -5.74 2.73
N TRP A 217 -2.49 -6.66 2.81
CA TRP A 217 -1.08 -6.32 2.97
C TRP A 217 -0.20 -6.93 1.89
N MET A 218 0.89 -6.23 1.57
CA MET A 218 1.86 -6.57 0.54
C MET A 218 3.26 -6.43 1.14
N GLY A 219 4.06 -7.50 1.07
CA GLY A 219 5.44 -7.47 1.56
C GLY A 219 6.36 -6.69 0.63
N THR A 220 7.34 -5.98 1.18
CA THR A 220 8.34 -5.24 0.39
C THR A 220 9.56 -6.10 0.11
N TYR A 221 10.02 -6.09 -1.15
CA TYR A 221 11.23 -6.79 -1.57
C TYR A 221 12.25 -5.80 -2.12
N GLN A 222 13.48 -5.91 -1.63
CA GLN A 222 14.59 -5.10 -2.11
C GLN A 222 14.89 -5.38 -3.59
N GLY A 223 15.38 -4.37 -4.31
CA GLY A 223 15.62 -4.48 -5.75
C GLY A 223 16.63 -5.54 -6.16
N SER A 224 17.56 -5.90 -5.28
CA SER A 224 18.48 -7.03 -5.48
C SER A 224 17.78 -8.39 -5.60
N LEU A 225 16.53 -8.50 -5.14
CA LEU A 225 15.69 -9.69 -5.26
C LEU A 225 14.72 -9.63 -6.45
N ASN A 226 14.47 -8.44 -7.00
CA ASN A 226 13.61 -8.24 -8.16
C ASN A 226 14.41 -8.41 -9.47
N THR A 227 14.57 -9.64 -9.93
CA THR A 227 15.33 -9.94 -11.16
C THR A 227 14.46 -9.98 -12.43
N SER A 228 13.15 -10.15 -12.29
CA SER A 228 12.20 -10.38 -13.40
C SER A 228 11.12 -9.30 -13.53
N GLY A 229 11.16 -8.29 -12.68
CA GLY A 229 10.18 -7.22 -12.62
C GLY A 229 9.02 -7.47 -11.64
N THR A 230 9.14 -8.49 -10.79
CA THR A 230 8.13 -8.95 -9.84
C THR A 230 8.80 -9.44 -8.56
N ALA A 231 8.05 -9.51 -7.46
CA ALA A 231 8.55 -10.11 -6.22
C ALA A 231 9.02 -11.57 -6.44
N PRO A 232 10.12 -11.98 -5.80
CA PRO A 232 10.63 -13.36 -5.88
C PRO A 232 9.70 -14.36 -5.20
N GLU A 233 9.61 -15.58 -5.75
CA GLU A 233 8.91 -16.68 -5.08
C GLU A 233 9.77 -17.28 -3.94
N GLY A 234 9.12 -17.65 -2.83
CA GLY A 234 9.75 -18.37 -1.72
C GLY A 234 10.79 -17.57 -0.93
N LYS A 235 10.83 -16.24 -1.08
CA LYS A 235 11.63 -15.34 -0.25
C LYS A 235 10.73 -14.60 0.72
N GLU A 236 11.28 -14.29 1.88
CA GLU A 236 10.60 -13.47 2.87
C GLU A 236 10.72 -11.97 2.51
N PRO A 237 9.66 -11.18 2.70
CA PRO A 237 9.71 -9.74 2.52
C PRO A 237 10.49 -9.09 3.66
N CYS A 238 11.07 -7.92 3.39
CA CYS A 238 11.58 -7.03 4.41
C CYS A 238 10.58 -5.90 4.61
N GLY A 239 9.67 -6.07 5.57
CA GLY A 239 8.59 -5.11 5.82
C GLY A 239 7.43 -5.25 4.85
N GLY A 240 6.65 -4.19 4.70
CA GLY A 240 5.48 -4.19 3.83
C GLY A 240 4.53 -3.05 4.12
N ILE A 241 3.52 -2.93 3.28
CA ILE A 241 2.41 -1.99 3.43
C ILE A 241 1.10 -2.77 3.62
N ALA A 242 0.25 -2.30 4.52
CA ALA A 242 -1.06 -2.87 4.80
C ALA A 242 -2.12 -1.77 4.74
N VAL A 243 -3.17 -2.00 3.97
CA VAL A 243 -4.37 -1.17 3.97
C VAL A 243 -5.37 -1.79 4.94
N LEU A 244 -5.82 -1.03 5.92
CA LEU A 244 -6.65 -1.47 7.03
C LEU A 244 -8.06 -0.88 6.92
N ARG A 245 -9.08 -1.62 7.36
CA ARG A 245 -10.48 -1.16 7.46
C ARG A 245 -11.17 -1.83 8.64
N SER A 246 -11.85 -1.04 9.46
CA SER A 246 -12.69 -1.48 10.57
C SER A 246 -13.92 -0.57 10.65
N GLY A 247 -15.08 -1.02 10.15
CA GLY A 247 -16.30 -0.21 10.14
C GLY A 247 -16.12 1.14 9.42
N ASN A 248 -16.18 2.24 10.17
CA ASN A 248 -15.94 3.60 9.67
C ASN A 248 -14.46 3.97 9.55
N HIS A 249 -13.58 3.22 10.19
CA HIS A 249 -12.14 3.48 10.20
C HIS A 249 -11.46 2.85 9.00
N TYR A 250 -10.46 3.54 8.46
CA TYR A 250 -9.58 3.04 7.42
C TYR A 250 -8.20 3.65 7.59
N GLY A 251 -7.17 2.97 7.06
CA GLY A 251 -5.82 3.43 7.26
C GLY A 251 -4.78 2.66 6.47
N VAL A 252 -3.52 3.07 6.64
CA VAL A 252 -2.35 2.42 6.09
C VAL A 252 -1.34 2.20 7.21
N LEU A 253 -0.83 0.99 7.32
CA LEU A 253 0.31 0.62 8.16
C LEU A 253 1.45 0.21 7.24
N GLU A 254 2.58 0.89 7.34
CA GLU A 254 3.82 0.52 6.67
C GLU A 254 4.85 0.12 7.71
N VAL A 255 5.49 -1.03 7.50
CA VAL A 255 6.52 -1.59 8.37
C VAL A 255 7.80 -1.63 7.56
N ASP A 256 8.85 -1.01 8.07
CA ASP A 256 10.17 -0.94 7.43
C ASP A 256 11.12 -2.03 7.95
N ALA A 257 10.75 -2.71 9.05
CA ALA A 257 11.56 -3.76 9.65
C ALA A 257 11.48 -5.09 8.88
N CYS A 258 12.64 -5.75 8.68
CA CYS A 258 12.71 -7.07 8.05
C CYS A 258 12.27 -8.21 8.98
N LEU A 259 10.96 -8.33 9.22
CA LEU A 259 10.39 -9.30 10.17
C LEU A 259 9.95 -10.63 9.53
N GLY A 260 9.81 -10.66 8.21
CA GLY A 260 9.22 -11.79 7.48
C GLY A 260 7.70 -11.90 7.61
N THR A 261 7.11 -12.82 6.85
CA THR A 261 5.67 -12.94 6.59
C THR A 261 4.85 -13.23 7.84
N ALA A 262 5.34 -14.13 8.71
CA ALA A 262 4.62 -14.52 9.92
C ALA A 262 4.50 -13.36 10.92
N ALA A 263 5.60 -12.65 11.17
CA ALA A 263 5.61 -11.49 12.04
C ALA A 263 4.80 -10.33 11.44
N MET A 264 4.93 -10.07 10.14
CA MET A 264 4.08 -9.09 9.43
C MET A 264 2.59 -9.40 9.59
N SER A 265 2.20 -10.67 9.40
CA SER A 265 0.80 -11.09 9.57
C SER A 265 0.29 -10.88 11.00
N HIS A 266 1.14 -11.10 12.00
CA HIS A 266 0.82 -10.83 13.40
C HIS A 266 0.65 -9.34 13.68
N ILE A 267 1.58 -8.51 13.20
CA ILE A 267 1.53 -7.05 13.34
C ILE A 267 0.28 -6.48 12.67
N VAL A 268 0.00 -6.85 11.43
CA VAL A 268 -1.20 -6.40 10.69
C VAL A 268 -2.49 -6.84 11.38
N ARG A 269 -2.55 -8.09 11.88
CA ARG A 269 -3.70 -8.56 12.67
C ARG A 269 -3.88 -7.76 13.95
N THR A 270 -2.78 -7.40 14.62
CA THR A 270 -2.81 -6.62 15.86
C THR A 270 -3.30 -5.20 15.58
N ALA A 271 -2.75 -4.52 14.57
CA ALA A 271 -3.21 -3.21 14.13
C ALA A 271 -4.70 -3.23 13.77
N LEU A 272 -5.13 -4.21 12.97
CA LEU A 272 -6.53 -4.36 12.57
C LEU A 272 -7.47 -4.63 13.75
N SER A 273 -7.00 -5.29 14.81
CA SER A 273 -7.82 -5.51 16.01
C SER A 273 -7.89 -4.30 16.95
N GLN A 274 -6.95 -3.35 16.80
CA GLN A 274 -6.93 -2.10 17.56
C GLN A 274 -7.72 -0.99 16.85
N LEU A 275 -7.73 -1.03 15.51
CA LEU A 275 -8.43 -0.07 14.64
C LEU A 275 -9.95 -0.17 14.72
#